data_AF-A0A7S3Z0T5-F1
#
_entry.id   AF-A0A7S3Z0T5-F1
#
_cell.length_a   1.000
_cell.length_b   1.000
_cell.length_c   1.000
_cell.angle_alpha   90.00
_cell.angle_beta   90.00
_cell.angle_gamma   90.00
#
_symmetry.space_group_name_H-M   'P 1'
#
loop_
_entity.id
_entity.type
_entity.pdbx_description
1 polymer ?
#
loop_
_entity_poly.entity_id
_entity_poly.type
_entity_poly.pdbx_seq_one_letter_code
_entity_poly.pdbx_strand_id
1 'polypeptide(L)'
;MVHQGLIIYVDDKHWIKAGLEMEQGVPRMSCVATNEVSDWSYVTHPRTKDVCMRVHARLYKKGTFMECKIEYMDEKGDWQFLREPVISCARQDGKSMAFTLQFGLMCCAPTKKEGDASSMRATFTHLETLEYE
;
A
#
# COMPACT_ATOMS: atom_id res chain seq x y z
N MET A 1 -13.57 -2.65 -9.97
CA MET A 1 -12.58 -2.12 -9.01
C MET A 1 -11.19 -2.51 -9.49
N VAL A 2 -10.26 -1.55 -9.59
CA VAL A 2 -8.84 -1.80 -9.91
C VAL A 2 -7.96 -1.04 -8.93
N HIS A 3 -6.82 -1.60 -8.55
CA HIS A 3 -5.89 -1.00 -7.57
C HIS A 3 -4.46 -1.08 -8.06
N GLN A 4 -3.70 0.00 -7.97
CA GLN A 4 -2.29 0.06 -8.34
C GLN A 4 -1.51 0.93 -7.36
N GLY A 5 -0.30 0.49 -6.99
CA GLY A 5 0.54 1.25 -6.07
C GLY A 5 1.63 0.42 -5.44
N LEU A 6 1.82 0.60 -4.14
CA LEU A 6 2.85 -0.05 -3.35
C LEU A 6 2.24 -1.14 -2.45
N ILE A 7 3.04 -2.16 -2.18
CA ILE A 7 2.77 -3.18 -1.18
C ILE A 7 3.97 -3.32 -0.24
N ILE A 8 3.65 -3.47 1.04
CA ILE A 8 4.57 -3.94 2.07
C ILE A 8 4.03 -5.28 2.54
N TYR A 9 4.81 -6.33 2.37
CA TYR A 9 4.37 -7.70 2.56
C TYR A 9 5.27 -8.40 3.57
N VAL A 10 4.67 -8.93 4.63
CA VAL A 10 5.33 -9.79 5.61
C VAL A 10 4.94 -11.25 5.32
N ASP A 11 3.64 -11.53 5.29
CA ASP A 11 3.07 -12.83 4.93
C ASP A 11 1.63 -12.67 4.40
N ASP A 12 0.92 -13.78 4.18
CA ASP A 12 -0.43 -13.82 3.61
C ASP A 12 -1.51 -13.20 4.51
N LYS A 13 -1.22 -13.05 5.80
CA LYS A 13 -2.10 -12.46 6.81
C LYS A 13 -1.64 -11.08 7.28
N HIS A 14 -0.43 -10.66 6.93
CA HIS A 14 0.20 -9.42 7.37
C HIS A 14 0.79 -8.66 6.19
N TRP A 15 0.04 -7.67 5.70
CA TRP A 15 0.46 -6.84 4.57
C TRP A 15 -0.23 -5.50 4.59
N ILE A 16 0.39 -4.51 3.97
CA ILE A 16 -0.20 -3.21 3.69
C ILE A 16 -0.12 -2.99 2.19
N LYS A 17 -1.23 -2.63 1.56
CA LYS A 17 -1.22 -2.11 0.18
C LYS A 17 -1.77 -0.71 0.17
N ALA A 18 -1.16 0.16 -0.62
CA ALA A 18 -1.61 1.53 -0.77
C ALA A 18 -1.49 1.97 -2.22
N GLY A 19 -2.39 2.82 -2.66
CA GLY A 19 -2.29 3.44 -3.97
C GLY A 19 -3.60 3.89 -4.56
N LEU A 20 -3.59 4.10 -5.89
CA LEU A 20 -4.75 4.56 -6.64
C LEU A 20 -5.70 3.40 -6.88
N GLU A 21 -6.92 3.54 -6.38
CA GLU A 21 -8.03 2.62 -6.53
C GLU A 21 -9.14 3.28 -7.34
N MET A 22 -9.60 2.60 -8.39
CA MET A 22 -10.80 2.99 -9.11
C MET A 22 -11.95 2.12 -8.63
N GLU A 23 -12.98 2.73 -8.09
CA GLU A 23 -14.22 2.04 -7.73
C GLU A 23 -15.40 2.87 -8.26
N GLN A 24 -16.29 2.21 -9.01
CA GLN A 24 -17.46 2.84 -9.65
C GLN A 24 -17.13 4.11 -10.45
N GLY A 25 -15.96 4.13 -11.12
CA GLY A 25 -15.50 5.26 -11.91
C GLY A 25 -14.88 6.41 -11.10
N VAL A 26 -14.84 6.30 -9.77
CA VAL A 26 -14.25 7.31 -8.88
C VAL A 26 -12.82 6.92 -8.51
N PRO A 27 -11.82 7.75 -8.86
CA PRO A 27 -10.45 7.61 -8.38
C PRO A 27 -10.34 7.91 -6.88
N ARG A 28 -9.67 7.01 -6.15
CA ARG A 28 -9.41 7.12 -4.72
C ARG A 28 -7.96 6.81 -4.42
N MET A 29 -7.34 7.56 -3.52
CA MET A 29 -6.15 7.06 -2.83
C MET A 29 -6.62 6.20 -1.67
N SER A 30 -6.22 4.93 -1.66
CA SER A 30 -6.59 4.00 -0.61
C SER A 30 -5.39 3.35 0.06
N CYS A 31 -5.59 2.97 1.31
CA CYS A 31 -4.68 2.15 2.09
C CYS A 31 -5.49 1.02 2.72
N VAL A 32 -4.98 -0.20 2.56
CA VAL A 32 -5.52 -1.41 3.17
C VAL A 32 -4.43 -2.05 4.00
N ALA A 33 -4.63 -2.05 5.32
CA ALA A 33 -3.73 -2.69 6.26
C ALA A 33 -4.38 -3.98 6.75
N THR A 34 -3.73 -5.10 6.50
CA THR A 34 -4.20 -6.42 6.88
C THR A 34 -3.31 -6.94 7.99
N ASN A 35 -3.93 -7.20 9.14
CA ASN A 35 -3.33 -7.84 10.30
C ASN A 35 -4.32 -8.91 10.76
N GLU A 36 -4.34 -10.02 10.03
CA GLU A 36 -5.37 -11.06 9.99
C GLU A 36 -6.74 -10.60 9.45
N VAL A 37 -7.16 -9.40 9.83
CA VAL A 37 -8.34 -8.71 9.30
C VAL A 37 -7.88 -7.46 8.55
N SER A 38 -8.52 -7.20 7.42
CA SER A 38 -8.24 -6.02 6.59
C SER A 38 -9.01 -4.80 7.08
N ASP A 39 -8.30 -3.70 7.30
CA ASP A 39 -8.83 -2.37 7.56
C ASP A 39 -8.59 -1.46 6.35
N TRP A 40 -9.66 -0.85 5.83
CA TRP A 40 -9.65 -0.04 4.62
C TRP A 40 -9.85 1.44 4.93
N SER A 41 -9.05 2.28 4.29
CA SER A 41 -9.20 3.74 4.31
C SER A 41 -9.02 4.29 2.91
N TYR A 42 -9.74 5.37 2.59
CA TYR A 42 -9.60 6.04 1.30
C TYR A 42 -9.98 7.51 1.36
N VAL A 43 -9.48 8.27 0.39
CA VAL A 43 -9.89 9.63 0.06
C VAL A 43 -10.07 9.76 -1.44
N THR A 44 -11.04 10.55 -1.89
CA THR A 44 -11.22 10.84 -3.31
C THR A 44 -10.01 11.63 -3.84
N HIS A 45 -9.49 11.26 -5.01
CA HIS A 45 -8.40 11.97 -5.66
C HIS A 45 -8.84 12.50 -7.03
N PRO A 46 -8.56 13.76 -7.42
CA PRO A 46 -8.97 14.31 -8.71
C PRO A 46 -8.26 13.72 -9.96
N ARG A 47 -7.25 12.86 -9.82
CA ARG A 47 -6.38 12.40 -10.91
C ARG A 47 -6.44 10.89 -11.04
N THR A 48 -6.27 10.42 -12.27
CA THR A 48 -6.17 9.00 -12.62
C THR A 48 -4.78 8.62 -13.18
N LYS A 49 -3.89 9.61 -13.36
CA LYS A 49 -2.55 9.48 -13.93
C LYS A 49 -1.58 10.37 -13.18
N ASP A 50 -0.30 10.07 -13.32
CA ASP A 50 0.81 10.84 -12.74
C ASP A 50 0.63 11.09 -11.24
N VAL A 51 0.17 10.05 -10.54
CA VAL A 51 -0.06 10.05 -9.10
C VAL A 51 1.21 9.55 -8.41
N CYS A 52 1.71 10.34 -7.46
CA CYS A 52 2.86 9.99 -6.64
C CYS A 52 2.39 9.56 -5.25
N MET A 53 3.03 8.51 -4.72
CA MET A 53 2.85 8.08 -3.33
C MET A 53 4.20 7.73 -2.74
N ARG A 54 4.29 7.77 -1.42
CA ARG A 54 5.44 7.27 -0.67
C ARG A 54 4.99 6.59 0.61
N VAL A 55 5.79 5.64 1.07
CA VAL A 55 5.58 4.97 2.35
C VAL A 55 6.85 5.06 3.17
N HIS A 56 6.73 5.49 4.41
CA HIS A 56 7.80 5.47 5.40
C HIS A 56 7.51 4.33 6.37
N ALA A 57 8.29 3.25 6.30
CA ALA A 57 8.13 2.10 7.18
C ALA A 57 9.15 2.14 8.31
N ARG A 58 8.70 1.93 9.54
CA ARG A 58 9.57 1.85 10.72
C ARG A 58 9.27 0.58 11.51
N LEU A 59 10.31 -0.21 11.74
CA LEU A 59 10.25 -1.38 12.62
C LEU A 59 10.45 -0.98 14.08
N TYR A 60 9.64 -1.56 14.96
CA TYR A 60 9.69 -1.32 16.40
C TYR A 60 9.86 -2.62 17.19
N LYS A 61 10.25 -2.49 18.47
CA LYS A 61 10.46 -3.61 19.41
C LYS A 61 11.22 -4.79 18.77
N LYS A 62 12.41 -4.51 18.21
CA LYS A 62 13.25 -5.50 17.53
C LYS A 62 12.54 -6.24 16.37
N GLY A 63 11.72 -5.52 15.61
CA GLY A 63 11.00 -6.05 14.45
C GLY A 63 9.73 -6.82 14.79
N THR A 64 9.12 -6.57 15.95
CA THR A 64 7.86 -7.25 16.34
C THR A 64 6.65 -6.64 15.61
N PHE A 65 6.66 -5.34 15.37
CA PHE A 65 5.62 -4.65 14.60
C PHE A 65 6.24 -3.53 13.77
N MET A 66 5.49 -3.12 12.76
CA MET A 66 5.88 -2.10 11.81
C MET A 66 4.79 -1.04 11.75
N GLU A 67 5.20 0.21 11.85
CA GLU A 67 4.38 1.39 11.53
C GLU A 67 4.70 1.82 10.10
N CYS A 68 3.70 2.24 9.35
CA CYS A 68 3.89 2.74 7.99
C CYS A 68 3.16 4.06 7.81
N LYS A 69 3.87 5.16 7.64
CA LYS A 69 3.24 6.42 7.23
C LYS A 69 3.04 6.44 5.72
N ILE A 70 1.81 6.60 5.27
CA ILE A 70 1.45 6.60 3.86
C ILE A 70 1.01 8.00 3.46
N GLU A 71 1.65 8.51 2.41
CA GLU A 71 1.40 9.84 1.89
C GLU A 71 1.22 9.79 0.37
N TYR A 72 0.44 10.72 -0.16
CA TYR A 72 0.23 10.92 -1.59
C TYR A 72 0.43 12.39 -1.94
N MET A 73 0.75 12.66 -3.20
CA MET A 73 0.89 14.03 -3.68
C MET A 73 -0.44 14.53 -4.23
N ASP A 74 -0.92 15.69 -3.77
CA ASP A 74 -2.13 16.32 -4.29
C ASP A 74 -1.90 17.04 -5.64
N GLU A 75 -2.92 17.73 -6.12
CA GLU A 75 -2.90 18.47 -7.38
C GLU A 75 -1.97 19.70 -7.38
N LYS A 76 -1.59 20.20 -6.20
CA LYS A 76 -0.66 21.32 -6.04
C LYS A 76 0.80 20.87 -5.96
N GLY A 77 1.02 19.56 -5.82
CA GLY A 77 2.34 18.99 -5.62
C GLY A 77 2.73 18.82 -4.15
N ASP A 78 1.78 19.04 -3.23
CA ASP A 78 2.03 18.92 -1.79
C ASP A 78 1.79 17.49 -1.31
N TRP A 79 2.64 17.03 -0.37
CA TRP A 79 2.47 15.72 0.26
C TRP A 79 1.36 15.78 1.30
N GLN A 80 0.33 14.96 1.09
CA GLN A 80 -0.82 14.81 1.97
C GLN A 80 -0.75 13.47 2.72
N PHE A 81 -1.12 13.50 4.00
CA PHE A 81 -1.26 12.32 4.82
C PHE A 81 -2.49 11.50 4.39
N LEU A 82 -2.33 10.18 4.24
CA LEU A 82 -3.44 9.26 4.01
C LEU A 82 -3.76 8.44 5.26
N ARG A 83 -2.77 7.70 5.77
CA ARG A 83 -2.95 6.73 6.86
C ARG A 83 -1.60 6.42 7.50
N GLU A 84 -1.63 5.99 8.76
CA GLU A 84 -0.48 5.45 9.48
C GLU A 84 -0.85 4.11 10.14
N PRO A 85 -0.98 3.01 9.37
CA PRO A 85 -1.26 1.70 9.95
C PRO A 85 -0.07 1.13 10.72
N VAL A 86 -0.41 0.23 11.65
CA VAL A 86 0.54 -0.66 12.32
C VAL A 86 0.16 -2.10 12.04
N ILE A 87 1.12 -2.95 11.66
CA ILE A 87 0.91 -4.40 11.48
C ILE A 87 1.92 -5.21 12.30
N SER A 88 1.53 -6.43 12.69
CA SER A 88 2.44 -7.40 13.29
C SER A 88 3.46 -7.90 12.27
N CYS A 89 4.71 -8.05 12.69
CA CYS A 89 5.78 -8.72 11.94
C CYS A 89 6.24 -10.00 12.64
N ALA A 90 5.87 -10.21 13.90
CA ALA A 90 6.19 -11.41 14.64
C ALA A 90 5.21 -12.55 14.31
N ARG A 91 5.75 -13.74 14.06
CA ARG A 91 4.95 -14.97 14.01
C ARG A 91 4.43 -15.27 15.42
N GLN A 92 3.11 -15.51 15.54
CA GLN A 92 2.47 -15.86 16.81
C GLN A 92 2.86 -17.26 17.34
N ASP A 93 3.64 -18.04 16.58
CA ASP A 93 4.04 -19.42 16.95
C ASP A 93 5.27 -19.48 17.89
N GLY A 94 5.86 -18.33 18.25
CA GLY A 94 6.99 -18.24 19.18
C GLY A 94 8.29 -18.87 18.66
N LYS A 95 8.35 -19.28 17.39
CA LYS A 95 9.51 -19.93 16.77
C LYS A 95 10.10 -19.03 15.69
N SER A 96 11.29 -18.50 15.97
CA SER A 96 12.13 -17.66 15.12
C SER A 96 11.50 -16.34 14.64
N MET A 97 12.17 -15.25 15.01
CA MET A 97 11.88 -13.86 14.59
C MET A 97 12.27 -13.55 13.14
N ALA A 98 12.68 -14.57 12.36
CA ALA A 98 13.09 -14.36 10.98
C ALA A 98 11.86 -14.26 10.08
N PHE A 99 11.48 -13.03 9.73
CA PHE A 99 10.57 -12.73 8.64
C PHE A 99 11.33 -12.07 7.49
N THR A 100 10.80 -12.18 6.28
CA THR A 100 11.28 -11.40 5.14
C THR A 100 10.29 -10.28 4.90
N LEU A 101 10.75 -9.04 5.05
CA LEU A 101 9.97 -7.87 4.68
C LEU A 101 10.18 -7.58 3.20
N GLN A 102 9.09 -7.54 2.44
CA GLN A 102 9.14 -7.22 1.02
C GLN A 102 8.44 -5.89 0.77
N PHE A 103 9.12 -5.02 0.02
CA PHE A 103 8.56 -3.78 -0.52
C PHE A 103 8.48 -3.94 -2.02
N GLY A 104 7.34 -3.55 -2.60
CA GLY A 104 7.16 -3.73 -4.03
C GLY A 104 6.03 -2.93 -4.63
N LEU A 105 5.94 -3.05 -5.94
CA LEU A 105 4.84 -2.54 -6.74
C LEU A 105 3.71 -3.56 -6.74
N MET A 106 2.47 -3.10 -6.74
CA MET A 106 1.27 -3.94 -6.77
C MET A 106 0.27 -3.41 -7.80
N CYS A 107 -0.40 -4.33 -8.49
CA CYS A 107 -1.47 -4.02 -9.43
C CYS A 107 -2.50 -5.16 -9.44
N CYS A 108 -3.77 -4.85 -9.17
CA CYS A 108 -4.85 -5.82 -8.97
C CYS A 108 -6.13 -5.41 -9.70
N ALA A 109 -6.76 -6.35 -10.42
CA ALA A 109 -8.06 -6.19 -11.07
C ALA A 109 -9.02 -7.32 -10.64
N PRO A 110 -9.67 -7.21 -9.46
CA PRO A 110 -10.47 -8.28 -8.87
C PRO A 110 -11.74 -8.68 -9.64
N THR A 111 -12.30 -7.86 -10.53
CA THR A 111 -13.51 -8.22 -11.29
C THR A 111 -13.34 -8.07 -12.79
N LYS A 112 -13.86 -9.02 -13.58
CA LYS A 112 -13.96 -8.92 -15.05
C LYS A 112 -15.02 -7.90 -15.52
N LYS A 113 -15.93 -7.47 -14.64
CA LYS A 113 -17.11 -6.64 -14.97
C LYS A 113 -16.84 -5.13 -14.88
N GLU A 114 -15.80 -4.69 -14.17
CA GLU A 114 -15.46 -3.26 -14.03
C GLU A 114 -14.01 -3.02 -14.45
N GLY A 115 -13.79 -3.15 -15.76
CA GLY A 115 -12.48 -3.22 -16.38
C GLY A 115 -12.11 -4.67 -16.61
N ASP A 116 -12.10 -5.09 -17.87
CA ASP A 116 -11.44 -6.34 -18.23
C ASP A 116 -10.00 -6.27 -17.71
N ALA A 117 -9.57 -7.24 -16.90
CA ALA A 117 -8.20 -7.30 -16.40
C ALA A 117 -7.16 -7.22 -17.54
N SER A 118 -7.57 -7.59 -18.77
CA SER A 118 -6.75 -7.43 -19.99
C SER A 118 -6.46 -5.96 -20.39
N SER A 119 -7.25 -5.01 -19.88
CA SER A 119 -7.18 -3.58 -20.23
C SER A 119 -6.49 -2.71 -19.18
N MET A 120 -6.25 -3.24 -17.98
CA MET A 120 -5.56 -2.50 -16.92
C MET A 120 -4.06 -2.45 -17.21
N ARG A 121 -3.52 -1.24 -17.34
CA ARG A 121 -2.09 -1.00 -17.48
C ARG A 121 -1.63 -0.03 -16.41
N ALA A 122 -0.84 -0.54 -15.47
CA ALA A 122 -0.09 0.29 -14.54
C ALA A 122 1.34 0.46 -15.07
N THR A 123 1.81 1.71 -15.13
CA THR A 123 3.20 2.04 -15.40
C THR A 123 3.77 2.71 -14.16
N PHE A 124 4.79 2.09 -13.58
CA PHE A 124 5.51 2.66 -12.44
C PHE A 124 6.81 3.26 -12.96
N THR A 125 7.10 4.47 -12.52
CA THR A 125 8.34 5.18 -12.86
C THR A 125 8.91 5.78 -11.57
N HIS A 126 10.21 6.08 -11.57
CA HIS A 126 10.87 6.76 -10.46
C HIS A 126 10.71 6.05 -9.10
N LEU A 127 10.86 4.71 -9.07
CA LEU A 127 10.91 3.97 -7.81
C LEU A 127 12.24 4.26 -7.11
N GLU A 128 12.14 4.84 -5.92
CA GLU A 128 13.28 5.14 -5.06
C GLU A 128 13.10 4.43 -3.71
N THR A 129 14.19 3.93 -3.14
CA THR A 129 14.21 3.34 -1.80
C THR A 129 15.32 4.02 -1.03
N LEU A 130 14.96 4.54 0.14
CA LEU A 130 15.87 5.27 1.01
C LEU A 130 15.89 4.57 2.37
N GLU A 131 17.09 4.25 2.84
CA GLU A 131 17.33 3.75 4.18
C GLU A 131 17.81 4.90 5.06
N TYR A 132 17.21 5.03 6.24
CA TYR A 132 17.59 6.04 7.22
C TYR A 132 18.00 5.32 8.52
N GLU A 133 19.13 5.72 9.10
CA GLU A 133 19.63 5.21 10.39
C GLU A 133 18.91 5.84 11.59
#